data_AF-A0A161YFK3-F1
#
_entry.id   AF-A0A161YFK3-F1
#
_cell.length_a   1.000
_cell.length_b   1.000
_cell.length_c   1.000
_cell.angle_alpha   90.00
_cell.angle_beta   90.00
_cell.angle_gamma   90.00
#
_symmetry.space_group_name_H-M   'P 1'
#
loop_
_entity.id
_entity.type
_entity.pdbx_description
1 polymer ?
#
loop_
_entity_poly.entity_id
_entity_poly.type
_entity_poly.pdbx_seq_one_letter_code
_entity_poly.pdbx_strand_id
1 'polypeptide(L)'
;MTGRPHRTILLAVLAFVLTTLCLAVTSQPAAAAGDLIEVDPDSVVVEAPAPGRSVEWTMTARNVTDRAVPLTLTAAGLGGALFEGEHPLDVLVVGPEGDVLLEGGDVVGQGDLTVDLPELPAGGEYVVHGRAAMPAEAGDEYRGAEGGVTLRFVATAQSEGEPGAPGIPGGGLAATGAGVMLLATLAVVLIGAGTTAYVSTRKRRTP
;
A
#
# COMPACT_ATOMS: atom_id res chain seq x y z
N MET A 1 -33.94 -18.16 -59.01
CA MET A 1 -34.76 -17.35 -58.09
C MET A 1 -34.49 -17.83 -56.67
N THR A 2 -33.65 -17.08 -55.93
CA THR A 2 -34.04 -16.33 -54.70
C THR A 2 -34.30 -17.24 -53.50
N GLY A 3 -33.57 -17.25 -52.37
CA GLY A 3 -32.49 -16.42 -51.85
C GLY A 3 -32.08 -16.94 -50.46
N ARG A 4 -30.82 -16.76 -50.09
CA ARG A 4 -30.33 -16.87 -48.69
C ARG A 4 -31.01 -15.79 -47.83
N PRO A 5 -31.37 -16.09 -46.56
CA PRO A 5 -30.88 -15.17 -45.52
C PRO A 5 -30.62 -15.80 -44.13
N HIS A 6 -30.44 -17.11 -43.94
CA HIS A 6 -30.29 -17.65 -42.57
C HIS A 6 -28.86 -17.65 -42.01
N ARG A 7 -27.83 -17.45 -42.84
CA ARG A 7 -26.42 -17.53 -42.38
C ARG A 7 -25.82 -16.21 -41.93
N THR A 8 -26.44 -15.08 -42.26
CA THR A 8 -25.90 -13.74 -41.96
C THR A 8 -26.32 -13.22 -40.57
N ILE A 9 -27.41 -13.75 -40.00
CA ILE A 9 -27.93 -13.29 -38.70
C ILE A 9 -27.12 -13.89 -37.54
N LEU A 10 -26.57 -15.09 -37.70
CA LEU A 10 -25.82 -15.76 -36.64
C LEU A 10 -24.46 -15.10 -36.35
N LEU A 11 -23.84 -14.45 -37.35
CA LEU A 11 -22.57 -13.73 -37.17
C LEU A 11 -22.75 -12.36 -36.49
N ALA A 12 -23.91 -11.72 -36.63
CA ALA A 12 -24.18 -10.42 -36.02
C ALA A 12 -24.43 -10.52 -34.51
N VAL A 13 -25.02 -11.63 -34.03
CA VAL A 13 -25.29 -11.83 -32.60
C VAL A 13 -24.01 -12.23 -31.84
N LEU A 14 -23.12 -13.00 -32.47
CA LEU A 14 -21.84 -13.38 -31.85
C LEU A 14 -20.89 -12.18 -31.71
N ALA A 15 -20.93 -11.23 -32.66
CA ALA A 15 -20.15 -10.00 -32.57
C ALA A 15 -20.68 -9.04 -31.49
N PHE A 16 -21.99 -9.04 -31.20
CA PHE A 16 -22.53 -8.15 -30.18
C PHE A 16 -22.24 -8.63 -28.75
N VAL A 17 -22.23 -9.94 -28.51
CA VAL A 17 -21.91 -10.52 -27.19
C VAL A 17 -20.41 -10.40 -26.86
N LEU A 18 -19.53 -10.40 -27.86
CA LEU A 18 -18.09 -10.22 -27.62
C LEU A 18 -17.68 -8.75 -27.40
N THR A 19 -18.51 -7.78 -27.80
CA THR A 19 -18.20 -6.34 -27.65
C THR A 19 -18.69 -5.78 -26.30
N THR A 20 -19.55 -6.51 -25.57
CA THR A 20 -20.03 -6.10 -24.23
C THR A 20 -19.19 -6.67 -23.08
N LEU A 21 -17.99 -7.20 -23.35
CA LEU A 21 -17.05 -7.67 -22.33
C LEU A 21 -15.90 -6.67 -22.11
N CYS A 22 -16.20 -5.36 -22.22
CA CYS A 22 -15.18 -4.30 -22.10
C CYS A 22 -15.36 -3.32 -20.95
N LEU A 23 -16.41 -3.41 -20.11
CA LEU A 23 -16.59 -2.45 -19.01
C LEU A 23 -17.12 -3.12 -17.74
N ALA A 24 -16.25 -3.85 -17.06
CA ALA A 24 -16.34 -4.04 -15.62
C ALA A 24 -14.97 -4.38 -15.05
N VAL A 25 -13.94 -3.58 -15.37
CA VAL A 25 -12.90 -3.39 -14.37
C VAL A 25 -13.58 -2.55 -13.30
N THR A 26 -14.25 -3.20 -12.36
CA THR A 26 -14.48 -2.57 -11.07
C THR A 26 -13.09 -2.38 -10.51
N SER A 27 -12.52 -1.20 -10.76
CA SER A 27 -11.51 -0.63 -9.90
C SER A 27 -12.11 -0.67 -8.50
N GLN A 28 -11.84 -1.76 -7.79
CA GLN A 28 -12.08 -1.79 -6.36
C GLN A 28 -11.37 -0.55 -5.84
N PRO A 29 -12.05 0.31 -5.07
CA PRO A 29 -11.30 1.25 -4.27
C PRO A 29 -10.32 0.38 -3.50
N ALA A 30 -9.02 0.61 -3.69
CA ALA A 30 -8.06 0.20 -2.69
C ALA A 30 -8.64 0.75 -1.40
N ALA A 31 -9.12 -0.14 -0.52
CA ALA A 31 -9.53 0.28 0.80
C ALA A 31 -8.32 1.02 1.32
N ALA A 32 -8.43 2.35 1.43
CA ALA A 32 -7.45 3.12 2.16
C ALA A 32 -7.42 2.44 3.52
N ALA A 33 -6.31 1.76 3.81
CA ALA A 33 -6.03 1.29 5.16
C ALA A 33 -6.29 2.52 6.03
N GLY A 34 -7.33 2.46 6.87
CA GLY A 34 -7.64 3.56 7.76
C GLY A 34 -6.37 3.91 8.51
N ASP A 35 -6.02 5.20 8.55
CA ASP A 35 -4.77 5.68 9.11
C ASP A 35 -4.63 5.11 10.53
N LEU A 36 -3.78 4.09 10.69
CA LEU A 36 -3.67 3.33 11.94
C LEU A 36 -2.94 4.13 13.01
N ILE A 37 -2.17 5.12 12.55
CA ILE A 37 -1.39 6.01 13.38
C ILE A 37 -1.60 7.45 12.90
N GLU A 38 -1.55 8.40 13.82
CA GLU A 38 -1.43 9.83 13.56
C GLU A 38 0.04 10.20 13.76
N VAL A 39 0.66 10.86 12.77
CA VAL A 39 2.10 11.16 12.79
C VAL A 39 2.33 12.66 12.66
N ASP A 40 3.18 13.23 13.52
CA ASP A 40 3.55 14.64 13.49
C ASP A 40 5.06 14.84 13.73
N PRO A 41 5.80 15.45 12.77
CA PRO A 41 5.41 15.65 11.38
C PRO A 41 5.34 14.31 10.62
N ASP A 42 4.54 14.24 9.54
CA ASP A 42 4.37 13.04 8.71
C ASP A 42 5.66 12.57 8.03
N SER A 43 6.54 13.52 7.73
CA SER A 43 7.88 13.26 7.23
C SER A 43 8.84 14.36 7.67
N VAL A 44 10.11 13.99 7.86
CA VAL A 44 11.19 14.96 8.08
C VAL A 44 12.16 14.85 6.92
N VAL A 45 12.40 15.99 6.28
CA VAL A 45 13.48 16.15 5.30
C VAL A 45 14.61 16.89 5.99
N VAL A 46 15.76 16.22 6.08
CA VAL A 46 16.95 16.78 6.72
C VAL A 46 17.90 17.29 5.65
N GLU A 47 18.08 18.59 5.54
CA GLU A 47 19.08 19.18 4.66
C GLU A 47 20.46 19.20 5.34
N ALA A 48 21.53 19.13 4.54
CA ALA A 48 22.89 19.27 5.05
C ALA A 48 23.09 20.59 5.82
N PRO A 49 23.41 20.55 7.12
CA PRO A 49 23.79 21.73 7.85
C PRO A 49 25.17 22.24 7.39
N ALA A 50 25.45 23.52 7.63
CA ALA A 50 26.78 24.06 7.38
C ALA A 50 27.85 23.31 8.22
N PRO A 51 29.13 23.29 7.78
CA PRO A 51 30.21 22.64 8.52
C PRO A 51 30.27 23.04 10.00
N GLY A 52 30.39 22.06 10.88
CA GLY A 52 30.40 22.24 12.34
C GLY A 52 29.04 22.63 12.94
N ARG A 53 27.96 22.54 12.17
CA ARG A 53 26.59 22.79 12.64
C ARG A 53 25.81 21.49 12.69
N SER A 54 24.79 21.50 13.54
CA SER A 54 23.81 20.44 13.61
C SER A 54 22.40 21.00 13.59
N VAL A 55 21.48 20.16 13.13
CA VAL A 55 20.03 20.36 13.17
C VAL A 55 19.43 19.20 13.96
N GLU A 56 18.44 19.52 14.78
CA GLU A 56 17.71 18.54 15.59
C GLU A 56 16.22 18.61 15.21
N TRP A 57 15.55 17.46 15.30
CA TRP A 57 14.12 17.35 15.05
C TRP A 57 13.50 16.30 15.98
N THR A 58 12.18 16.30 16.05
CA THR A 58 11.39 15.32 16.79
C THR A 58 10.24 14.88 15.93
N MET A 59 9.93 13.59 15.95
CA MET A 59 8.74 13.03 15.32
C MET A 59 7.99 12.17 16.32
N THR A 60 6.67 12.24 16.24
CA THR A 60 5.75 11.51 17.10
C THR A 60 4.82 10.67 16.25
N ALA A 61 4.65 9.40 16.59
CA ALA A 61 3.61 8.54 16.05
C ALA A 61 2.64 8.12 17.17
N ARG A 62 1.34 8.29 16.96
CA ARG A 62 0.29 7.97 17.90
C ARG A 62 -0.66 6.94 17.32
N ASN A 63 -0.91 5.85 18.02
CA ASN A 63 -1.89 4.86 17.61
C ASN A 63 -3.30 5.39 17.88
N VAL A 64 -4.11 5.53 16.81
CA VAL A 64 -5.49 6.02 16.90
C VAL A 64 -6.52 4.89 16.96
N THR A 65 -6.06 3.64 17.02
CA THR A 65 -6.89 2.45 17.11
C THR A 65 -7.03 1.95 18.54
N ASP A 66 -7.95 1.00 18.74
CA ASP A 66 -8.24 0.33 20.01
C ASP A 66 -7.42 -0.95 20.24
N ARG A 67 -6.45 -1.24 19.36
CA ARG A 67 -5.56 -2.41 19.41
C ARG A 67 -4.10 -2.01 19.25
N ALA A 68 -3.17 -2.89 19.64
CA ALA A 68 -1.75 -2.68 19.36
C ALA A 68 -1.47 -2.77 17.85
N VAL A 69 -0.53 -1.97 17.36
CA VAL A 69 -0.13 -1.95 15.94
C VAL A 69 1.39 -2.09 15.81
N PRO A 70 1.90 -2.97 14.93
CA PRO A 70 3.31 -2.99 14.57
C PRO A 70 3.72 -1.67 13.94
N LEU A 71 4.83 -1.11 14.42
CA LEU A 71 5.37 0.15 13.96
C LEU A 71 6.75 -0.10 13.34
N THR A 72 7.03 0.60 12.24
CA THR A 72 8.33 0.60 11.59
C THR A 72 8.73 2.04 11.28
N LEU A 73 10.04 2.31 11.33
CA LEU A 73 10.61 3.57 10.88
C LEU A 73 11.37 3.32 9.58
N THR A 74 11.03 4.07 8.53
CA THR A 74 11.73 4.03 7.26
C THR A 74 12.57 5.29 7.11
N ALA A 75 13.83 5.13 6.73
CA ALA A 75 14.73 6.20 6.34
C ALA A 75 15.16 6.01 4.88
N ALA A 76 14.80 6.98 4.03
CA ALA A 76 15.13 6.98 2.61
C ALA A 76 16.11 8.12 2.28
N GLY A 77 16.83 8.00 1.17
CA GLY A 77 17.78 9.03 0.73
C GLY A 77 19.13 9.02 1.48
N LEU A 78 19.46 7.92 2.16
CA LEU A 78 20.73 7.70 2.87
C LEU A 78 21.90 7.38 1.90
N GLY A 79 22.07 8.20 0.87
CA GLY A 79 23.10 8.01 -0.15
C GLY A 79 23.46 9.29 -0.88
N GLY A 80 24.53 9.24 -1.68
CA GLY A 80 25.03 10.38 -2.42
C GLY A 80 26.11 11.18 -1.69
N ALA A 81 26.44 12.34 -2.25
CA ALA A 81 27.66 13.08 -1.90
C ALA A 81 27.78 13.41 -0.41
N LEU A 82 26.67 13.67 0.29
CA LEU A 82 26.68 13.98 1.72
C LEU A 82 27.08 12.81 2.61
N PHE A 83 26.92 11.56 2.16
CA PHE A 83 27.16 10.37 2.98
C PHE A 83 28.41 9.59 2.55
N GLU A 84 28.92 9.85 1.35
CA GLU A 84 30.02 9.07 0.74
C GLU A 84 31.36 9.84 0.72
N GLY A 85 31.37 11.10 1.17
CA GLY A 85 32.57 11.95 1.18
C GLY A 85 33.57 11.63 2.29
N GLU A 86 34.70 12.35 2.31
CA GLU A 86 35.76 12.21 3.32
C GLU A 86 35.28 12.55 4.74
N HIS A 87 34.24 13.39 4.83
CA HIS A 87 33.62 13.87 6.05
C HIS A 87 32.09 13.76 5.94
N PRO A 88 31.53 12.53 6.01
CA PRO A 88 30.12 12.31 5.75
C PRO A 88 29.24 12.96 6.83
N LEU A 89 27.99 13.26 6.44
CA LEU A 89 26.95 13.73 7.32
C LEU A 89 26.65 12.66 8.37
N ASP A 90 26.79 13.03 9.64
CA ASP A 90 26.42 12.18 10.76
C ASP A 90 24.92 12.33 11.05
N VAL A 91 24.19 11.23 11.09
CA VAL A 91 22.74 11.20 11.36
C VAL A 91 22.50 10.22 12.48
N LEU A 92 21.93 10.72 13.57
CA LEU A 92 21.58 9.92 14.74
C LEU A 92 20.08 10.00 14.97
N VAL A 93 19.41 8.86 15.06
CA VAL A 93 18.01 8.77 15.47
C VAL A 93 17.92 7.91 16.72
N VAL A 94 17.27 8.45 17.75
CA VAL A 94 17.17 7.83 19.07
C VAL A 94 15.70 7.65 19.43
N GLY A 95 15.35 6.47 19.94
CA GLY A 95 14.04 6.15 20.47
C GLY A 95 13.77 6.77 21.85
N PRO A 96 12.57 6.57 22.39
CA PRO A 96 12.14 7.21 23.64
C PRO A 96 12.90 6.67 24.87
N GLU A 97 13.49 5.48 24.79
CA GLU A 97 14.25 4.87 25.88
C GLU A 97 15.76 5.17 25.78
N GLY A 98 16.18 5.98 24.80
CA GLY A 98 17.59 6.26 24.53
C GLY A 98 18.28 5.22 23.64
N ASP A 99 17.51 4.30 23.06
CA ASP A 99 17.97 3.30 22.10
C ASP A 99 18.34 3.95 20.76
N VAL A 100 19.52 3.59 20.23
CA VAL A 100 19.96 4.07 18.91
C VAL A 100 19.23 3.27 17.83
N LEU A 101 18.36 3.95 17.08
CA LEU A 101 17.58 3.36 16.00
C LEU A 101 18.31 3.44 14.65
N LEU A 102 19.08 4.52 14.45
CA LEU A 102 19.83 4.76 13.23
C LEU A 102 21.08 5.58 13.54
N GLU A 103 22.21 5.18 12.99
CA GLU A 103 23.49 5.90 13.08
C GLU A 103 24.15 6.00 11.68
N GLY A 104 24.51 7.22 11.27
CA GLY A 104 24.81 7.62 9.90
C GLY A 104 26.03 6.98 9.24
N GLY A 105 26.83 6.19 9.96
CA GLY A 105 27.94 5.41 9.41
C GLY A 105 27.56 4.00 8.94
N ASP A 106 26.54 3.39 9.54
CA ASP A 106 26.21 1.97 9.31
C ASP A 106 25.32 1.73 8.09
N VAL A 107 24.69 2.79 7.59
CA VAL A 107 23.62 2.71 6.58
C VAL A 107 23.96 3.33 5.23
N VAL A 108 25.13 3.92 5.09
CA VAL A 108 25.58 4.53 3.83
C VAL A 108 25.64 3.47 2.73
N GLY A 109 24.94 3.74 1.62
CA GLY A 109 24.96 2.90 0.42
C GLY A 109 24.07 1.66 0.45
N GLN A 110 23.28 1.46 1.52
CA GLN A 110 22.33 0.34 1.62
C GLN A 110 20.95 0.62 0.99
N GLY A 111 20.69 1.87 0.58
CA GLY A 111 19.38 2.28 0.06
C GLY A 111 18.42 2.67 1.18
N ASP A 112 17.14 2.35 1.01
CA ASP A 112 16.12 2.64 2.02
C ASP A 112 16.31 1.70 3.22
N LEU A 113 16.52 2.27 4.41
CA LEU A 113 16.58 1.53 5.66
C LEU A 113 15.18 1.41 6.26
N THR A 114 14.85 0.23 6.77
CA THR A 114 13.66 0.02 7.61
C THR A 114 14.08 -0.56 8.95
N VAL A 115 13.63 0.05 10.03
CA VAL A 115 13.88 -0.36 11.42
C VAL A 115 12.55 -0.81 12.03
N ASP A 116 12.51 -2.04 12.51
CA ASP A 116 11.36 -2.55 13.27
C ASP A 116 11.36 -1.92 14.66
N LEU A 117 10.23 -1.32 15.03
CA LEU A 117 10.03 -0.69 16.33
C LEU A 117 9.14 -1.59 17.21
N PRO A 118 9.15 -1.38 18.55
CA PRO A 118 8.19 -2.02 19.43
C PRO A 118 6.75 -1.77 18.97
N GLU A 119 5.87 -2.74 19.21
CA GLU A 119 4.44 -2.57 18.92
C GLU A 119 3.88 -1.38 19.72
N LEU A 120 3.14 -0.52 19.03
CA LEU A 120 2.54 0.67 19.62
C LEU A 120 1.18 0.30 20.23
N PRO A 121 1.02 0.36 21.57
CA PRO A 121 -0.24 -0.02 22.22
C PRO A 121 -1.40 0.88 21.78
N ALA A 122 -2.64 0.43 22.01
CA ALA A 122 -3.85 1.19 21.72
C ALA A 122 -3.81 2.57 22.40
N GLY A 123 -4.02 3.64 21.63
CA GLY A 123 -3.92 5.02 22.13
C GLY A 123 -2.50 5.47 22.53
N GLY A 124 -1.49 4.62 22.34
CA GLY A 124 -0.11 4.86 22.72
C GLY A 124 0.61 5.82 21.78
N GLU A 125 1.75 6.32 22.25
CA GLU A 125 2.59 7.29 21.54
C GLU A 125 4.04 6.79 21.51
N TYR A 126 4.72 7.00 20.38
CA TYR A 126 6.12 6.69 20.18
C TYR A 126 6.83 7.93 19.66
N VAL A 127 7.83 8.40 20.39
CA VAL A 127 8.57 9.64 20.09
C VAL A 127 9.99 9.29 19.72
N VAL A 128 10.47 9.83 18.60
CA VAL A 128 11.86 9.73 18.17
C VAL A 128 12.50 11.10 18.10
N HIS A 129 13.75 11.17 18.52
CA HIS A 129 14.57 12.36 18.41
C HIS A 129 15.67 12.12 17.39
N GLY A 130 15.79 13.03 16.43
CA GLY A 130 16.80 12.95 15.40
C GLY A 130 17.74 14.13 15.45
N ARG A 131 18.99 13.88 15.08
CA ARG A 131 20.05 14.87 14.92
C ARG A 131 20.82 14.59 13.65
N ALA A 132 21.10 15.63 12.88
CA ALA A 132 22.06 15.57 11.79
C ALA A 132 23.14 16.61 12.04
N ALA A 133 24.40 16.20 11.90
CA ALA A 133 25.56 17.02 12.14
C ALA A 133 26.53 16.92 10.98
N MET A 134 26.95 18.07 10.46
CA MET A 134 28.03 18.13 9.49
C MET A 134 29.35 18.31 10.25
N PRO A 135 30.37 17.46 10.03
CA PRO A 135 31.68 17.62 10.64
C PRO A 135 32.25 19.04 10.41
N ALA A 136 33.10 19.52 11.31
CA ALA A 136 33.71 20.84 11.18
C ALA A 136 34.81 20.87 10.13
N GLU A 137 35.39 19.69 9.86
CA GLU A 137 36.41 19.42 8.86
C GLU A 137 35.83 19.37 7.45
N ALA A 138 34.51 19.21 7.32
CA ALA A 138 33.81 19.24 6.04
C ALA A 138 34.06 20.58 5.33
N GLY A 139 34.65 20.51 4.14
CA GLY A 139 35.03 21.67 3.35
C GLY A 139 34.00 22.04 2.28
N ASP A 140 34.51 22.70 1.24
CA ASP A 140 33.71 23.17 0.10
C ASP A 140 33.18 22.02 -0.79
N GLU A 141 33.62 20.78 -0.57
CA GLU A 141 33.17 19.59 -1.30
C GLU A 141 31.66 19.32 -1.18
N TYR A 142 31.02 19.84 -0.12
CA TYR A 142 29.56 19.77 0.07
C TYR A 142 28.85 21.07 -0.31
N ARG A 143 29.54 22.07 -0.87
CA ARG A 143 28.91 23.33 -1.28
C ARG A 143 27.95 23.07 -2.45
N GLY A 144 26.65 23.19 -2.18
CA GLY A 144 25.60 22.88 -3.15
C GLY A 144 25.32 21.39 -3.30
N ALA A 145 25.88 20.55 -2.43
CA ALA A 145 25.46 19.17 -2.32
C ALA A 145 24.05 19.15 -1.72
N GLU A 146 23.08 18.83 -2.56
CA GLU A 146 21.74 18.51 -2.13
C GLU A 146 21.69 17.03 -1.78
N GLY A 147 21.32 16.76 -0.55
CA GLY A 147 21.04 15.42 -0.07
C GLY A 147 20.24 15.58 1.20
N GLY A 148 19.32 14.65 1.40
CA GLY A 148 18.52 14.69 2.60
C GLY A 148 17.96 13.33 2.93
N VAL A 149 17.81 13.12 4.22
CA VAL A 149 17.14 11.94 4.75
C VAL A 149 15.67 12.24 4.82
N THR A 150 14.85 11.37 4.25
CA THR A 150 13.41 11.38 4.47
C THR A 150 13.06 10.30 5.49
N LEU A 151 12.60 10.71 6.66
CA LEU A 151 12.16 9.82 7.72
C LEU A 151 10.63 9.71 7.72
N ARG A 152 10.10 8.50 7.90
CA ARG A 152 8.66 8.23 7.95
C ARG A 152 8.31 7.05 8.84
N PHE A 153 7.27 7.20 9.65
CA PHE A 153 6.64 6.08 10.36
C PHE A 153 5.67 5.31 9.46
N VAL A 154 5.68 3.99 9.56
CA VAL A 154 4.76 3.11 8.85
C VAL A 154 4.18 2.10 9.83
N ALA A 155 2.85 2.04 9.91
CA ALA A 155 2.12 1.02 10.65
C ALA A 155 1.44 0.04 9.69
N THR A 156 1.43 -1.24 10.04
CA THR A 156 0.76 -2.28 9.25
C THR A 156 -0.34 -2.96 10.08
N ALA A 157 -1.50 -3.21 9.47
CA ALA A 157 -2.55 -3.97 10.14
C ALA A 157 -2.14 -5.45 10.17
N GLN A 158 -1.98 -6.03 11.36
CA GLN A 158 -1.94 -7.49 11.47
C GLN A 158 -3.32 -8.05 11.11
N SER A 159 -3.36 -8.93 10.11
CA SER A 159 -4.50 -9.80 9.89
C SER A 159 -4.37 -10.94 10.91
N GLU A 160 -5.23 -10.97 11.91
CA GLU A 160 -5.30 -12.07 12.87
C GLU A 160 -5.49 -13.39 12.11
N GLY A 161 -4.56 -14.33 12.32
CA GLY A 161 -4.63 -15.66 11.74
C GLY A 161 -5.88 -16.40 12.23
N GLU A 162 -6.62 -16.96 11.28
CA GLU A 162 -7.81 -17.76 11.52
C GLU A 162 -7.48 -18.97 12.43
N PRO A 163 -8.27 -19.26 13.50
CA PRO A 163 -8.01 -20.40 14.38
C PRO A 163 -8.16 -21.72 13.62
N GLY A 164 -7.14 -22.57 13.72
CA GLY A 164 -6.97 -23.78 12.90
C GLY A 164 -8.21 -24.68 12.78
N ALA A 165 -8.66 -24.88 11.53
CA ALA A 165 -9.46 -26.02 11.15
C ALA A 165 -8.52 -27.19 10.78
N PRO A 166 -8.71 -28.40 11.35
CA PRO A 166 -7.86 -29.54 11.05
C PRO A 166 -8.15 -30.10 9.64
N GLY A 167 -7.16 -29.96 8.76
CA GLY A 167 -6.88 -30.89 7.65
C GLY A 167 -7.79 -30.85 6.43
N ILE A 168 -7.44 -30.02 5.44
CA ILE A 168 -7.58 -30.37 4.01
C ILE A 168 -6.35 -29.81 3.26
N PRO A 169 -5.53 -30.65 2.60
CA PRO A 169 -4.42 -30.16 1.79
C PRO A 169 -4.95 -29.75 0.41
N GLY A 170 -4.91 -28.45 0.11
CA GLY A 170 -5.04 -27.94 -1.26
C GLY A 170 -5.79 -26.62 -1.39
N GLY A 171 -5.07 -25.59 -1.82
CA GLY A 171 -5.64 -24.44 -2.53
C GLY A 171 -6.09 -23.28 -1.64
N GLY A 172 -5.14 -22.43 -1.26
CA GLY A 172 -5.44 -21.07 -0.85
C GLY A 172 -5.93 -20.22 -2.04
N LEU A 173 -6.64 -19.14 -1.67
CA LEU A 173 -7.09 -17.99 -2.46
C LEU A 173 -8.56 -18.04 -2.97
N ALA A 174 -9.32 -17.00 -2.55
CA ALA A 174 -10.66 -16.59 -2.99
C ALA A 174 -11.89 -17.18 -2.25
N ALA A 175 -12.12 -16.78 -1.00
CA ALA A 175 -13.37 -17.07 -0.27
C ALA A 175 -14.30 -15.86 -0.02
N THR A 176 -13.98 -14.65 -0.49
CA THR A 176 -14.88 -13.47 -0.40
C THR A 176 -15.53 -13.08 -1.73
N GLY A 177 -15.55 -13.99 -2.72
CA GLY A 177 -16.31 -13.86 -3.98
C GLY A 177 -17.54 -14.77 -4.08
N ALA A 178 -17.67 -15.76 -3.18
CA ALA A 178 -18.69 -16.82 -3.30
C ALA A 178 -20.12 -16.32 -3.05
N GLY A 179 -20.31 -15.34 -2.16
CA GLY A 179 -21.64 -14.78 -1.87
C GLY A 179 -22.21 -13.96 -3.04
N VAL A 180 -21.35 -13.22 -3.75
CA VAL A 180 -21.76 -12.37 -4.88
C VAL A 180 -21.92 -13.21 -6.17
N MET A 181 -21.10 -14.25 -6.35
CA MET A 181 -21.25 -15.22 -7.45
C MET A 181 -22.53 -16.04 -7.37
N LEU A 182 -23.00 -16.40 -6.16
CA LEU A 182 -24.23 -17.17 -5.98
C LEU A 182 -25.49 -16.34 -6.29
N LEU A 183 -25.46 -15.03 -5.99
CA LEU A 183 -26.53 -14.09 -6.39
C LEU A 183 -26.49 -13.77 -7.88
N ALA A 184 -25.30 -13.62 -8.48
CA ALA A 184 -25.14 -13.35 -9.90
C ALA A 184 -25.61 -14.54 -10.77
N THR A 185 -25.32 -15.78 -10.37
CA THR A 185 -25.81 -16.97 -11.07
C THR A 185 -27.33 -17.13 -10.96
N LEU A 186 -27.94 -16.84 -9.80
CA LEU A 186 -29.39 -16.86 -9.65
C LEU A 186 -30.09 -15.84 -10.56
N ALA A 187 -29.52 -14.64 -10.70
CA ALA A 187 -30.05 -13.59 -11.57
C ALA A 187 -30.03 -13.99 -13.05
N VAL A 188 -28.95 -14.63 -13.53
CA VAL A 188 -28.85 -15.12 -14.91
C VAL A 188 -29.87 -16.22 -15.20
N VAL A 189 -30.10 -17.15 -14.25
CA VAL A 189 -31.10 -18.22 -14.40
C VAL A 189 -32.52 -17.64 -14.44
N LEU A 190 -32.84 -16.65 -13.61
CA LEU A 190 -34.17 -16.02 -13.59
C LEU A 190 -34.47 -15.23 -14.87
N ILE A 191 -33.48 -14.52 -15.43
CA ILE A 191 -33.63 -13.79 -16.70
C ILE A 191 -33.79 -14.78 -17.88
N GLY A 192 -33.05 -15.89 -17.88
CA GLY A 192 -33.20 -16.95 -18.89
C GLY A 192 -34.55 -17.67 -18.85
N ALA A 193 -35.07 -17.95 -17.64
CA ALA A 193 -36.38 -18.56 -17.46
C ALA A 193 -37.53 -17.60 -17.84
N GLY A 194 -37.42 -16.32 -17.50
CA GLY A 194 -38.42 -15.31 -17.84
C GLY A 194 -38.55 -15.07 -19.35
N THR A 195 -37.43 -15.00 -20.06
CA THR A 195 -37.43 -14.78 -21.52
C THR A 195 -37.98 -15.97 -22.31
N THR A 196 -37.71 -17.21 -21.88
CA THR A 196 -38.28 -18.42 -22.51
C THR A 196 -39.78 -18.59 -22.24
N ALA A 197 -40.26 -18.21 -21.05
CA ALA A 197 -41.68 -18.21 -20.72
C ALA A 197 -42.47 -17.14 -21.53
N TYR A 198 -41.89 -15.97 -21.76
CA TYR A 198 -42.52 -14.88 -22.51
C TYR A 198 -42.66 -15.20 -24.02
N VAL A 199 -41.64 -15.82 -24.62
CA VAL A 199 -41.67 -16.18 -26.05
C VAL A 199 -42.63 -17.35 -26.33
N SER A 200 -42.72 -18.33 -25.42
CA SER A 200 -43.60 -19.49 -25.60
C SER A 200 -45.09 -19.16 -25.41
N THR A 201 -45.42 -18.20 -24.56
CA THR A 201 -46.81 -17.72 -24.38
C THR A 201 -47.28 -16.83 -25.53
N ARG A 202 -46.38 -16.08 -26.18
CA ARG A 202 -46.72 -15.27 -27.37
C ARG A 202 -47.06 -16.13 -28.59
N LYS A 203 -46.41 -17.30 -28.75
CA LYS A 203 -46.68 -18.24 -29.86
C LYS A 203 -48.00 -19.00 -29.75
N ARG A 204 -48.67 -18.98 -28.59
CA ARG A 204 -49.98 -19.62 -28.38
C ARG A 204 -51.16 -18.67 -28.51
N ARG A 205 -50.93 -17.38 -28.80
CA ARG A 205 -51.97 -16.35 -28.95
C ARG A 205 -51.92 -15.72 -30.33
N THR A 206 -52.06 -16.54 -31.35
CA THR A 206 -52.44 -16.06 -32.68
C THR A 206 -53.37 -17.13 -33.27
N PRO A 207 -54.69 -16.88 -33.30
CA PRO A 207 -55.64 -17.75 -33.99
C PRO A 207 -55.40 -17.73 -35.51
#